data_AF-A0A3M1X409-F1
#
_entry.id   AF-A0A3M1X409-F1
#
_cell.length_a   1.000
_cell.length_b   1.000
_cell.length_c   1.000
_cell.angle_alpha   90.00
_cell.angle_beta   90.00
_cell.angle_gamma   90.00
#
_symmetry.space_group_name_H-M   'P 1'
#
loop_
_entity.id
_entity.type
_entity.pdbx_description
1 polymer ?
#
loop_
_entity_poly.entity_id
_entity_poly.type
_entity_poly.pdbx_seq_one_letter_code
_entity_poly.pdbx_strand_id
1 'polypeptide(L)'
;MEHKLGLCLSGGGVRGIAHIGVLQALEEAGIVPDMLAGASAGAIVATLYAGGYPPAEILKVFKDSSLLKLFKVVLPTAGLTDNGYIVEMLEQLLPEDDFSCLQKPAFL
;
A
#
# COMPACT_ATOMS: atom_id res chain seq x y z
N MET A 1 20.32 17.01 -15.86
CA MET A 1 20.05 15.58 -15.63
C MET A 1 18.77 15.52 -14.85
N GLU A 2 17.79 14.75 -15.30
CA GLU A 2 16.56 14.53 -14.56
C GLU A 2 16.87 13.47 -13.49
N HIS A 3 16.66 13.81 -12.21
CA HIS A 3 16.90 12.90 -11.09
C HIS A 3 15.62 12.12 -10.82
N LYS A 4 15.72 10.78 -10.73
CA LYS A 4 14.59 9.94 -10.34
C LYS A 4 14.37 10.00 -8.82
N LEU A 5 13.12 10.09 -8.40
CA LEU A 5 12.68 10.11 -7.01
C LEU A 5 12.17 8.72 -6.59
N GLY A 6 12.81 8.13 -5.58
CA GLY A 6 12.32 6.93 -4.90
C GLY A 6 11.66 7.27 -3.58
N LEU A 7 10.53 6.62 -3.26
CA LEU A 7 9.83 6.74 -1.98
C LEU A 7 9.83 5.41 -1.22
N CYS A 8 10.26 5.42 0.04
CA CYS A 8 10.27 4.23 0.90
C CYS A 8 9.21 4.33 2.01
N LEU A 9 8.31 3.35 2.09
CA LEU A 9 7.19 3.28 3.02
C LEU A 9 7.42 2.17 4.06
N SER A 10 7.72 2.54 5.29
CA SER A 10 8.01 1.57 6.35
C SER A 10 6.81 0.69 6.72
N GLY A 11 7.08 -0.46 7.35
CA GLY A 11 6.05 -1.19 8.10
C GLY A 11 5.50 -0.38 9.28
N GLY A 12 4.35 -0.80 9.81
CA GLY A 12 3.71 -0.09 10.93
C GLY A 12 2.30 -0.53 11.32
N GLY A 13 1.82 -1.67 10.80
CA GLY A 13 0.45 -2.15 11.04
C GLY A 13 -0.63 -1.12 10.68
N VAL A 14 -1.61 -0.91 11.55
CA VAL A 14 -2.70 0.09 11.37
C VAL A 14 -2.15 1.49 11.07
N ARG A 15 -0.97 1.86 11.61
CA ARG A 15 -0.38 3.19 11.39
C ARG A 15 0.09 3.39 9.94
N GLY A 16 0.22 2.31 9.15
CA GLY A 16 0.59 2.38 7.74
C GLY A 16 -0.40 3.16 6.87
N ILE A 17 -1.66 3.36 7.33
CA ILE A 17 -2.64 4.24 6.66
C ILE A 17 -2.10 5.67 6.50
N ALA A 18 -1.22 6.13 7.40
CA ALA A 18 -0.62 7.45 7.32
C ALA A 18 0.18 7.67 6.02
N HIS A 19 0.72 6.60 5.43
CA HIS A 19 1.43 6.66 4.15
C HIS A 19 0.55 7.15 3.01
N ILE A 20 -0.75 6.88 3.05
CA ILE A 20 -1.73 7.37 2.07
C ILE A 20 -1.82 8.90 2.13
N GLY A 21 -1.82 9.47 3.35
CA GLY A 21 -1.81 10.92 3.54
C GLY A 21 -0.50 11.57 3.10
N VAL A 22 0.64 10.88 3.27
CA VAL A 22 1.93 11.33 2.74
C VAL A 22 1.90 11.38 1.22
N LEU A 23 1.42 10.34 0.55
CA LEU A 23 1.27 10.30 -0.90
C LEU A 23 0.37 11.44 -1.41
N GLN A 24 -0.78 11.65 -0.76
CA GLN A 24 -1.69 12.76 -1.08
C GLN A 24 -0.96 14.13 -1.00
N ALA A 25 -0.26 14.39 0.10
CA ALA A 25 0.46 15.65 0.30
C ALA A 25 1.60 15.85 -0.72
N LEU A 26 2.28 14.77 -1.11
CA LEU A 26 3.31 14.81 -2.15
C LEU A 26 2.70 15.16 -3.51
N GLU A 27 1.59 14.53 -3.91
CA GLU A 27 0.90 14.84 -5.17
C GLU A 27 0.39 16.28 -5.22
N GLU A 28 -0.21 16.78 -4.12
CA GLU A 28 -0.65 18.17 -3.99
C GLU A 28 0.50 19.18 -4.13
N ALA A 29 1.71 18.79 -3.72
CA ALA A 29 2.93 19.57 -3.89
C ALA A 29 3.58 19.40 -5.29
N GLY A 30 2.99 18.60 -6.18
CA GLY A 30 3.55 18.28 -7.50
C GLY A 30 4.75 17.33 -7.44
N ILE A 31 4.94 16.62 -6.33
CA ILE A 31 6.02 15.66 -6.10
C ILE A 31 5.47 14.26 -6.32
N VAL A 32 5.84 13.64 -7.45
CA VAL A 32 5.36 12.30 -7.80
C VAL A 32 6.55 11.34 -7.82
N PRO A 33 6.59 10.30 -6.95
CA PRO A 33 7.66 9.32 -6.98
C PRO A 33 7.68 8.51 -8.27
N ASP A 34 8.87 8.24 -8.79
CA ASP A 34 9.12 7.38 -9.96
C ASP A 34 9.16 5.90 -9.60
N MET A 35 9.47 5.57 -8.34
CA MET A 35 9.56 4.21 -7.83
C MET A 35 9.24 4.16 -6.34
N LEU A 36 8.79 3.00 -5.88
CA LEU A 36 8.39 2.78 -4.49
C LEU A 36 9.11 1.59 -3.88
N ALA A 37 9.39 1.67 -2.58
CA ALA A 37 9.75 0.53 -1.76
C ALA A 37 8.82 0.49 -0.55
N GLY A 38 8.49 -0.69 -0.04
CA GLY A 38 7.58 -0.83 1.08
C GLY A 38 7.80 -2.09 1.90
N ALA A 39 7.32 -2.11 3.14
CA ALA A 39 7.29 -3.31 3.98
C ALA A 39 5.97 -3.43 4.74
N SER A 40 5.40 -4.63 4.84
CA SER A 40 4.14 -4.89 5.58
C SER A 40 3.01 -3.92 5.14
N ALA A 41 2.42 -3.14 6.04
CA ALA A 41 1.41 -2.14 5.69
C ALA A 41 1.90 -1.09 4.67
N GLY A 42 3.19 -0.74 4.71
CA GLY A 42 3.80 0.15 3.71
C GLY A 42 3.93 -0.51 2.34
N ALA A 43 4.13 -1.84 2.30
CA ALA A 43 4.16 -2.58 1.04
C ALA A 43 2.80 -2.55 0.35
N ILE A 44 1.71 -2.76 1.09
CA ILE A 44 0.35 -2.70 0.53
C ILE A 44 0.07 -1.33 -0.11
N VAL A 45 0.38 -0.24 0.60
CA VAL A 45 0.19 1.12 0.08
C VAL A 45 1.10 1.38 -1.12
N ALA A 46 2.35 0.92 -1.08
CA ALA A 46 3.30 1.05 -2.18
C ALA A 46 2.80 0.31 -3.44
N THR A 47 2.30 -0.92 -3.32
CA THR A 47 1.78 -1.70 -4.44
C THR A 47 0.59 -1.01 -5.09
N LEU A 48 -0.40 -0.58 -4.30
CA LEU A 48 -1.59 0.05 -4.86
C LEU A 48 -1.25 1.37 -5.55
N TYR A 49 -0.39 2.19 -4.94
CA TYR A 49 0.04 3.43 -5.57
C TYR A 49 0.88 3.18 -6.83
N ALA A 50 1.78 2.19 -6.81
CA ALA A 50 2.54 1.76 -7.99
C ALA A 50 1.64 1.19 -9.10
N GLY A 51 0.51 0.59 -8.74
CA GLY A 51 -0.53 0.12 -9.67
C GLY A 51 -1.34 1.25 -10.33
N GLY A 52 -1.11 2.51 -9.94
CA GLY A 52 -1.76 3.68 -10.53
C GLY A 52 -3.00 4.16 -9.77
N TYR A 53 -3.28 3.61 -8.58
CA TYR A 53 -4.40 4.07 -7.77
C TYR A 53 -4.09 5.40 -7.09
N PRO A 54 -4.95 6.43 -7.21
CA PRO A 54 -4.74 7.69 -6.53
C PRO A 54 -4.94 7.52 -5.01
N PRO A 55 -4.30 8.36 -4.16
CA PRO A 55 -4.35 8.19 -2.71
C PRO A 55 -5.78 8.17 -2.14
N ALA A 56 -6.71 8.91 -2.75
CA ALA A 56 -8.12 8.91 -2.38
C ALA A 56 -8.81 7.54 -2.57
N GLU A 57 -8.48 6.80 -3.64
CA GLU A 57 -9.02 5.47 -3.89
C GLU A 57 -8.40 4.43 -2.96
N ILE A 58 -7.08 4.53 -2.73
CA ILE A 58 -6.40 3.70 -1.74
C ILE A 58 -7.05 3.90 -0.36
N LEU A 59 -7.32 5.15 0.03
CA LEU A 59 -8.00 5.45 1.29
C LEU A 59 -9.40 4.82 1.37
N LYS A 60 -10.15 4.79 0.26
CA LYS A 60 -11.48 4.19 0.20
C LYS A 60 -11.42 2.69 0.46
N VAL A 61 -10.51 1.99 -0.21
CA VAL A 61 -10.27 0.55 0.01
C VAL A 61 -10.02 0.27 1.50
N PHE A 62 -9.15 1.06 2.13
CA PHE A 62 -8.82 0.93 3.55
C PHE A 62 -9.96 1.33 4.50
N LYS A 63 -10.93 2.16 4.08
CA LYS A 63 -12.10 2.53 4.90
C LYS A 63 -13.23 1.52 4.83
N ASP A 64 -13.53 1.03 3.61
CA ASP A 64 -14.58 0.03 3.36
C ASP A 64 -14.22 -1.31 4.00
N SER A 65 -12.92 -1.52 4.13
CA SER A 65 -12.33 -2.65 4.77
C SER A 65 -12.15 -2.32 6.24
N SER A 66 -12.88 -2.97 7.12
CA SER A 66 -12.76 -2.74 8.55
C SER A 66 -11.33 -3.13 9.01
N LEU A 67 -10.35 -2.23 8.89
CA LEU A 67 -8.94 -2.45 9.27
C LEU A 67 -8.77 -2.87 10.73
N LEU A 68 -9.78 -2.55 11.55
CA LEU A 68 -9.97 -3.04 12.90
C LEU A 68 -10.10 -4.57 12.99
N LYS A 69 -10.55 -5.25 11.94
CA LYS A 69 -10.55 -6.72 11.81
C LYS A 69 -9.15 -7.26 11.48
N LEU A 70 -8.40 -6.57 10.61
CA LEU A 70 -7.06 -6.98 10.20
C LEU A 70 -6.04 -6.87 11.35
N PHE A 71 -6.23 -5.96 12.30
CA PHE A 71 -5.30 -5.76 13.41
C PHE A 71 -5.94 -5.97 14.78
N LYS A 72 -7.07 -6.69 14.85
CA LYS A 72 -7.64 -7.11 16.11
C LYS A 72 -6.53 -7.88 16.85
N VAL A 73 -6.10 -7.36 18.00
CA VAL A 73 -4.99 -7.90 18.82
C VAL A 73 -5.32 -9.33 19.23
N VAL A 74 -5.08 -10.28 18.34
CA VAL A 74 -4.96 -11.68 18.67
C VAL A 74 -3.47 -11.92 18.63
N LEU A 75 -2.95 -12.40 19.76
CA LEU A 75 -1.63 -12.95 19.87
C LEU A 75 -1.79 -14.48 19.77
N PRO A 76 -1.98 -15.13 18.60
CA PRO A 76 -2.06 -16.58 18.56
C PRO A 76 -0.75 -17.19 18.06
N THR A 77 -0.40 -18.30 18.66
CA THR A 77 0.81 -19.10 18.52
C THR A 77 0.98 -19.80 17.14
N ALA A 78 0.28 -19.35 16.09
CA ALA A 78 0.25 -20.01 14.77
C ALA A 78 0.20 -19.07 13.54
N GLY A 79 0.40 -17.76 13.70
CA GLY A 79 0.35 -16.76 12.62
C GLY A 79 -0.58 -15.59 12.98
N LEU A 80 -0.17 -14.36 12.69
CA LEU A 80 -0.74 -13.16 13.32
C LEU A 80 -2.12 -12.71 12.79
N THR A 81 -2.64 -13.24 11.67
CA THR A 81 -3.89 -12.77 11.03
C THR A 81 -4.48 -13.76 10.02
N ASP A 82 -5.80 -13.67 9.79
CA ASP A 82 -6.44 -14.20 8.58
C ASP A 82 -6.05 -13.30 7.38
N ASN A 83 -5.18 -13.82 6.50
CA ASN A 83 -4.65 -13.08 5.36
C ASN A 83 -5.63 -13.04 4.17
N GLY A 84 -6.76 -13.77 4.22
CA GLY A 84 -7.69 -13.92 3.10
C GLY A 84 -8.19 -12.58 2.56
N TYR A 85 -8.50 -11.64 3.44
CA TYR A 85 -8.97 -10.31 3.05
C TYR A 85 -7.92 -9.51 2.25
N ILE A 86 -6.64 -9.56 2.61
CA ILE A 86 -5.59 -8.83 1.87
C ILE A 86 -5.46 -9.40 0.47
N VAL A 87 -5.50 -10.73 0.34
CA VAL A 87 -5.41 -11.41 -0.95
C VAL A 87 -6.60 -11.03 -1.82
N GLU A 88 -7.84 -11.15 -1.30
CA GLU A 88 -9.06 -10.77 -2.02
C GLU A 88 -9.03 -9.29 -2.48
N MET A 89 -8.57 -8.40 -1.61
CA MET A 89 -8.43 -6.98 -1.94
C MET A 89 -7.42 -6.77 -3.08
N LEU A 90 -6.26 -7.43 -3.04
CA LEU A 90 -5.25 -7.31 -4.08
C LEU A 90 -5.74 -7.89 -5.41
N GLU A 91 -6.42 -9.04 -5.40
CA GLU A 91 -7.01 -9.67 -6.60
C GLU A 91 -8.11 -8.80 -7.24
N GLN A 92 -8.84 -8.00 -6.45
CA GLN A 92 -9.85 -7.07 -6.98
C GLN A 92 -9.25 -5.82 -7.62
N LEU A 93 -8.05 -5.41 -7.18
CA LEU A 93 -7.44 -4.13 -7.56
C LEU A 93 -6.27 -4.32 -8.53
N LEU A 94 -5.61 -5.47 -8.56
CA LEU A 94 -4.50 -5.73 -9.46
C LEU A 94 -4.93 -6.78 -10.48
N PRO A 95 -4.62 -6.57 -11.77
CA PRO A 95 -5.06 -7.48 -12.82
C PRO A 95 -4.33 -8.83 -12.77
N GLU A 96 -3.10 -8.86 -12.25
CA GLU A 96 -2.23 -10.03 -12.18
C GLU A 96 -1.41 -10.02 -10.88
N ASP A 97 -1.09 -11.21 -10.35
CA ASP A 97 -0.18 -11.40 -9.20
C ASP A 97 1.28 -11.40 -9.68
N ASP A 98 1.69 -10.30 -10.33
CA ASP A 98 3.05 -10.08 -10.83
C ASP A 98 3.36 -8.58 -10.88
N PHE A 99 4.59 -8.19 -10.55
CA PHE A 99 4.99 -6.76 -10.56
C PHE A 99 4.97 -6.11 -11.95
N SER A 100 4.92 -6.88 -13.03
CA SER A 100 4.75 -6.35 -14.38
C SER A 100 3.43 -5.64 -14.60
N CYS A 101 2.41 -5.89 -13.76
CA CYS A 101 1.14 -5.15 -13.83
C CYS A 101 1.22 -3.71 -13.27
N LEU A 102 2.31 -3.36 -12.57
CA LEU A 102 2.46 -2.06 -11.93
C LEU A 102 2.93 -1.00 -12.94
N GLN A 103 2.39 0.21 -12.81
CA GLN A 103 2.78 1.37 -13.62
C GLN A 103 4.13 1.95 -13.20
N LYS A 104 4.53 1.71 -11.95
CA LYS A 104 5.80 2.16 -11.37
C LYS A 104 6.54 0.97 -10.75
N PRO A 105 7.89 0.92 -10.80
CA PRO A 105 8.66 -0.11 -10.10
C PRO A 105 8.37 -0.08 -8.59
N ALA A 106 8.12 -1.26 -8.02
CA ALA A 106 7.93 -1.48 -6.59
C ALA A 106 8.90 -2.54 -6.04
N PHE A 107 9.37 -2.35 -4.81
CA PHE A 107 10.26 -3.28 -4.10
C PHE A 107 9.68 -3.55 -2.70
N LEU A 108 9.23 -4.78 -2.42
CA LEU A 108 8.31 -5.09 -1.31
C LEU A 108 8.77 -6.27 -0.44
#